data_AF-A0A7C9BIV2-F1
#
_entry.id   AF-A0A7C9BIV2-F1
#
_cell.length_a   1.000
_cell.length_b   1.000
_cell.length_c   1.000
_cell.angle_alpha   90.00
_cell.angle_beta   90.00
_cell.angle_gamma   90.00
#
_symmetry.space_group_name_H-M   'P 1'
#
loop_
_entity.id
_entity.type
_entity.pdbx_description
1 polymer ?
#
loop_
_entity_poly.entity_id
_entity_poly.type
_entity_poly.pdbx_seq_one_letter_code
_entity_poly.pdbx_strand_id
1 'polypeptide(L)'
;MKGILTGGKVPYSVLCLLSFAVYSIGYRAGHETAKPAPRVAIAEKGAVVLEAALNHPTSTPAQLKALIADPIAAVLRRYDTQGFVVIDTSRNDQGDMTVATLPAQTLDITNELRAAVHLPQQMAVVPDSASSVPAGSGTPTGGQQ
;
A
#
# COMPACT_ATOMS: atom_id res chain seq x y z
N MET A 1 35.57 -3.12 49.73
CA MET A 1 35.05 -2.39 48.56
C MET A 1 35.92 -2.75 47.37
N LYS A 2 35.32 -3.28 46.29
CA LYS A 2 36.01 -3.88 45.14
C LYS A 2 36.76 -2.80 44.34
N GLY A 3 38.08 -2.90 44.31
CA GLY A 3 38.96 -2.03 43.54
C GLY A 3 38.79 -2.27 42.05
N ILE A 4 38.23 -1.27 41.38
CA ILE A 4 38.30 -1.14 39.92
C ILE A 4 39.73 -0.68 39.58
N LEU A 5 40.58 -1.64 39.24
CA LEU A 5 41.90 -1.41 38.66
C LEU A 5 41.73 -0.93 37.22
N THR A 6 41.79 0.38 37.02
CA THR A 6 42.10 0.98 35.72
C THR A 6 43.62 1.12 35.60
N GLY A 7 44.26 0.27 34.80
CA GLY A 7 45.69 0.41 34.51
C GLY A 7 46.32 -0.83 33.88
N GLY A 8 46.24 -0.94 32.54
CA GLY A 8 47.09 -1.84 31.76
C GLY A 8 46.34 -2.92 30.98
N LYS A 9 46.36 -2.77 29.64
CA LYS A 9 45.93 -3.74 28.61
C LYS A 9 44.54 -4.35 28.84
N VAL A 10 43.53 -3.70 28.24
CA VAL A 10 42.22 -4.34 28.01
C VAL A 10 42.48 -5.68 27.31
N PRO A 11 41.99 -6.82 27.86
CA PRO A 11 42.18 -8.12 27.23
C PRO A 11 41.60 -8.08 25.82
N TYR A 12 42.33 -8.63 24.85
CA TYR A 12 41.87 -8.68 23.46
C TYR A 12 40.48 -9.31 23.33
N SER A 13 40.14 -10.26 24.21
CA SER A 13 38.83 -10.89 24.32
C SER A 13 37.70 -9.90 24.66
N VAL A 14 37.97 -8.92 25.52
CA VAL A 14 36.98 -7.87 25.89
C VAL A 14 36.76 -6.92 24.73
N LEU A 15 37.82 -6.59 23.98
CA LEU A 15 37.74 -5.81 22.75
C LEU A 15 36.97 -6.53 21.63
N CYS A 16 37.19 -7.83 21.46
CA CYS A 16 36.43 -8.65 20.51
C CYS A 16 34.95 -8.74 20.90
N LEU A 17 34.63 -8.95 22.18
CA LEU A 17 33.25 -8.99 22.66
C LEU A 17 32.53 -7.66 22.53
N LEU A 18 33.20 -6.53 22.83
CA LEU A 18 32.64 -5.19 22.61
C LEU A 18 32.40 -4.92 21.12
N SER A 19 33.36 -5.26 20.27
CA SER A 19 33.22 -5.11 18.81
C SER A 19 32.05 -5.95 18.28
N PHE A 20 31.91 -7.20 18.75
CA PHE A 20 30.82 -8.08 18.35
C PHE A 20 29.47 -7.58 18.87
N ALA A 21 29.40 -7.06 20.10
CA ALA A 21 28.20 -6.48 20.67
C ALA A 21 27.77 -5.22 19.92
N VAL A 22 28.70 -4.31 19.61
CA VAL A 22 28.40 -3.10 18.83
C VAL A 22 27.99 -3.46 17.40
N TYR A 23 28.67 -4.42 16.76
CA TYR A 23 28.29 -4.90 15.44
C TYR A 23 26.89 -5.54 15.45
N SER A 24 26.58 -6.42 16.40
CA SER A 24 25.27 -7.09 16.44
C SER A 24 24.11 -6.16 16.81
N ILE A 25 24.32 -5.21 17.72
CA ILE A 25 23.32 -4.18 18.07
C ILE A 25 23.14 -3.20 16.91
N GLY A 26 24.23 -2.70 16.31
CA GLY A 26 24.19 -1.78 15.18
C GLY A 26 23.64 -2.43 13.91
N TYR A 27 23.97 -3.70 13.66
CA TYR A 27 23.42 -4.48 12.55
C TYR A 27 21.92 -4.71 12.73
N ARG A 28 21.46 -5.11 13.92
CA ARG A 28 20.02 -5.24 14.18
C ARG A 28 19.29 -3.90 14.11
N ALA A 29 19.82 -2.85 14.71
CA ALA A 29 19.20 -1.51 14.67
C ALA A 29 19.18 -0.92 13.25
N GLY A 30 20.24 -1.12 12.47
CA GLY A 30 20.35 -0.68 11.08
C GLY A 30 19.41 -1.47 10.14
N HIS A 31 19.20 -2.76 10.39
CA HIS A 31 18.27 -3.56 9.61
C HIS A 31 16.80 -3.36 10.02
N GLU A 32 16.50 -3.03 11.28
CA GLU A 32 15.12 -2.75 11.71
C GLU A 32 14.61 -1.36 11.32
N THR A 33 15.51 -0.41 11.06
CA THR A 33 15.13 0.95 10.61
C THR A 33 14.78 1.02 9.13
N ALA A 34 15.26 0.06 8.32
CA ALA A 34 14.81 -0.13 6.94
C ALA A 34 13.63 -1.09 6.87
N LYS A 35 12.51 -0.76 7.53
CA LYS A 35 11.26 -1.51 7.33
C LYS A 35 10.93 -1.47 5.83
N PRO A 36 10.85 -2.63 5.14
CA PRO A 36 10.42 -2.67 3.75
C PRO A 36 9.08 -1.95 3.65
N ALA A 37 8.97 -0.98 2.73
CA ALA A 37 7.72 -0.28 2.52
C ALA A 37 6.60 -1.30 2.24
N PRO A 38 5.46 -1.21 2.94
CA PRO A 38 4.39 -2.18 2.81
C PRO A 38 3.95 -2.26 1.34
N ARG A 39 3.82 -3.48 0.82
CA ARG A 39 3.30 -3.70 -0.53
C ARG A 39 1.79 -3.47 -0.46
N VAL A 40 1.31 -2.45 -1.15
CA VAL A 40 -0.10 -2.08 -1.13
C VAL A 40 -0.68 -2.27 -2.53
N ALA A 41 -1.86 -2.87 -2.59
CA ALA A 41 -2.68 -2.92 -3.79
C ALA A 41 -4.02 -2.25 -3.51
N ILE A 42 -4.61 -1.60 -4.51
CA ILE A 42 -5.95 -1.00 -4.44
C ILE A 42 -6.85 -1.69 -5.45
N ALA A 43 -8.14 -1.81 -5.12
CA ALA A 43 -9.12 -2.39 -6.01
C ALA A 43 -10.52 -1.78 -5.81
N GLU A 44 -11.27 -1.52 -6.87
CA GLU A 44 -12.69 -1.14 -6.79
C GLU A 44 -13.59 -2.39 -6.75
N LYS A 45 -13.50 -3.19 -5.68
CA LYS A 45 -14.18 -4.51 -5.63
C LYS A 45 -15.70 -4.37 -5.78
N GLY A 46 -16.31 -3.40 -5.09
CA GLY A 46 -17.76 -3.19 -5.13
C GLY A 46 -18.30 -2.88 -6.52
N ALA A 47 -17.62 -2.03 -7.28
CA ALA A 47 -18.02 -1.67 -8.64
C ALA A 47 -17.92 -2.89 -9.58
N VAL A 48 -16.81 -3.64 -9.49
CA VAL A 48 -16.59 -4.84 -10.31
C VAL A 48 -17.62 -5.93 -10.01
N VAL A 49 -17.94 -6.17 -8.72
CA VAL A 49 -18.95 -7.15 -8.31
C VAL A 49 -20.34 -6.75 -8.80
N LEU A 50 -20.71 -5.47 -8.66
CA LEU A 50 -22.00 -4.96 -9.09
C LEU A 50 -22.16 -5.10 -10.61
N GLU A 51 -21.18 -4.65 -11.39
CA GLU A 51 -21.22 -4.74 -12.85
C GLU A 51 -21.26 -6.20 -13.33
N ALA A 52 -20.47 -7.09 -12.71
CA ALA A 52 -20.50 -8.52 -13.02
C ALA A 52 -21.88 -9.13 -12.70
N ALA A 53 -22.51 -8.74 -11.57
CA ALA A 53 -23.84 -9.22 -11.23
C ALA A 53 -24.91 -8.72 -12.20
N LEU A 54 -24.80 -7.46 -12.66
CA LEU A 54 -25.69 -6.89 -13.67
C LEU A 54 -25.57 -7.57 -15.03
N ASN A 55 -24.39 -8.10 -15.38
CA ASN A 55 -24.19 -8.91 -16.59
C ASN A 55 -24.72 -10.35 -16.48
N HIS A 56 -25.17 -10.76 -15.29
CA HIS A 56 -25.74 -12.08 -15.01
C HIS A 56 -27.11 -11.99 -14.29
N PRO A 57 -28.12 -11.32 -14.89
CA PRO A 57 -29.35 -10.95 -14.19
C PRO A 57 -30.25 -12.14 -13.81
N THR A 58 -30.09 -13.28 -14.46
CA THR A 58 -30.90 -14.50 -14.21
C THR A 58 -30.15 -15.54 -13.37
N SER A 59 -28.92 -15.26 -12.94
CA SER A 59 -28.11 -16.23 -12.22
C SER A 59 -28.57 -16.39 -10.77
N THR A 60 -28.55 -17.63 -10.29
CA THR A 60 -28.85 -17.91 -8.88
C THR A 60 -27.70 -17.44 -7.99
N PRO A 61 -27.92 -17.24 -6.68
CA PRO A 61 -26.84 -16.88 -5.75
C PRO A 61 -25.64 -17.84 -5.79
N ALA A 62 -25.89 -19.14 -5.97
CA ALA A 62 -24.84 -20.15 -6.11
C ALA A 62 -24.02 -19.97 -7.40
N GLN A 63 -24.68 -19.61 -8.50
CA GLN A 63 -24.01 -19.32 -9.77
C GLN A 63 -23.21 -18.02 -9.70
N LEU A 64 -23.77 -16.96 -9.10
CA LEU A 64 -23.04 -15.70 -8.89
C LEU A 64 -21.80 -15.89 -8.03
N LYS A 65 -21.87 -16.76 -7.01
CA LYS A 65 -20.69 -17.12 -6.22
C LYS A 65 -19.59 -17.73 -7.09
N ALA A 66 -19.92 -18.73 -7.92
CA ALA A 66 -18.95 -19.40 -8.77
C ALA A 66 -18.42 -18.50 -9.91
N LEU A 67 -19.25 -17.61 -10.45
CA LEU A 67 -18.92 -16.75 -11.58
C LEU A 67 -18.21 -15.45 -11.18
N ILE A 68 -18.44 -14.95 -9.96
CA ILE A 68 -17.99 -13.62 -9.52
C ILE A 68 -17.14 -13.72 -8.26
N ALA A 69 -17.72 -14.24 -7.17
CA ALA A 69 -17.08 -14.20 -5.86
C ALA A 69 -15.81 -15.07 -5.79
N ASP A 70 -15.88 -16.29 -6.33
CA ASP A 70 -14.76 -17.23 -6.29
C ASP A 70 -13.58 -16.78 -7.18
N PRO A 71 -13.79 -16.28 -8.43
CA PRO A 71 -12.72 -15.68 -9.23
C PRO A 71 -12.08 -14.46 -8.58
N ILE A 72 -12.88 -13.55 -8.01
CA ILE A 72 -12.36 -12.37 -7.29
C ILE A 72 -11.55 -12.80 -6.08
N ALA A 73 -12.05 -13.75 -5.28
CA ALA A 73 -11.33 -14.28 -4.13
C ALA A 73 -10.00 -14.94 -4.53
N ALA A 74 -9.94 -15.60 -5.68
CA ALA A 74 -8.70 -16.19 -6.18
C ALA A 74 -7.63 -15.13 -6.50
N VAL A 75 -8.02 -13.98 -7.09
CA VAL A 75 -7.11 -12.85 -7.31
C VAL A 75 -6.65 -12.27 -5.99
N LEU A 76 -7.57 -11.97 -5.07
CA LEU A 76 -7.21 -11.40 -3.76
C LEU A 76 -6.27 -12.32 -2.97
N ARG A 77 -6.51 -13.63 -2.99
CA ARG A 77 -5.64 -14.62 -2.34
C ARG A 77 -4.23 -14.64 -2.94
N ARG A 78 -4.08 -14.43 -4.26
CA ARG A 78 -2.77 -14.32 -4.90
C ARG A 78 -1.98 -13.10 -4.42
N TYR A 79 -2.64 -12.00 -4.10
CA TYR A 79 -2.00 -10.80 -3.54
C TYR A 79 -1.66 -10.98 -2.06
N ASP A 80 -2.54 -11.62 -1.29
CA ASP A 80 -2.29 -11.98 0.09
C ASP A 80 -1.06 -12.90 0.25
N THR A 81 -0.96 -13.95 -0.57
CA THR A 81 0.23 -14.85 -0.55
C THR A 81 1.53 -14.17 -0.97
N GLN A 82 1.46 -13.05 -1.67
CA GLN A 82 2.60 -12.21 -2.04
C GLN A 82 2.93 -11.15 -0.98
N GLY A 83 2.17 -11.09 0.11
CA GLY A 83 2.36 -10.14 1.20
C GLY A 83 1.85 -8.73 0.87
N PHE A 84 0.88 -8.60 -0.04
CA PHE A 84 0.21 -7.32 -0.28
C PHE A 84 -0.92 -7.08 0.71
N VAL A 85 -1.05 -5.84 1.16
CA VAL A 85 -2.27 -5.32 1.75
C VAL A 85 -3.16 -4.81 0.62
N VAL A 86 -4.32 -5.43 0.42
CA VAL A 86 -5.31 -4.98 -0.57
C VAL A 86 -6.30 -4.04 0.11
N ILE A 87 -6.42 -2.82 -0.39
CA ILE A 87 -7.37 -1.82 0.08
C ILE A 87 -8.53 -1.78 -0.91
N ASP A 88 -9.74 -2.03 -0.41
CA ASP A 88 -10.96 -1.85 -1.18
C ASP A 88 -11.27 -0.35 -1.27
N THR A 89 -11.39 0.12 -2.50
CA THR A 89 -11.63 1.51 -2.88
C THR A 89 -13.07 1.70 -3.39
N SER A 90 -13.95 0.72 -3.15
CA SER A 90 -15.38 0.95 -3.35
C SER A 90 -15.92 1.97 -2.35
N ARG A 91 -16.80 2.86 -2.84
CA ARG A 91 -17.57 3.77 -2.00
C ARG A 91 -18.41 2.99 -0.98
N ASN A 92 -18.56 3.54 0.21
CA ASN A 92 -19.46 3.01 1.24
C ASN A 92 -20.93 3.31 0.88
N ASP A 93 -21.86 2.89 1.75
CA ASP A 93 -23.30 3.10 1.56
C ASP A 93 -23.71 4.58 1.51
N GLN A 94 -22.86 5.48 2.00
CA GLN A 94 -23.05 6.93 1.97
C GLN A 94 -22.43 7.57 0.70
N GLY A 95 -21.79 6.78 -0.17
CA GLY A 95 -21.13 7.27 -1.37
C GLY A 95 -19.71 7.81 -1.14
N ASP A 96 -19.20 7.70 0.09
CA ASP A 96 -17.90 8.22 0.49
C ASP A 96 -16.81 7.17 0.38
N MET A 97 -15.61 7.61 0.01
CA MET A 97 -14.37 6.85 0.09
C MET A 97 -13.22 7.83 0.36
N THR A 98 -12.50 7.61 1.45
CA THR A 98 -11.38 8.48 1.84
C THR A 98 -10.11 7.67 2.04
N VAL A 99 -9.13 7.87 1.15
CA VAL A 99 -7.76 7.35 1.30
C VAL A 99 -6.83 8.55 1.28
N ALA A 100 -6.22 8.85 2.43
CA ALA A 100 -5.44 10.07 2.61
C ALA A 100 -4.08 10.05 1.88
N THR A 101 -3.44 8.88 1.80
CA THR A 101 -2.18 8.69 1.10
C THR A 101 -1.96 7.22 0.81
N LEU A 102 -1.30 6.94 -0.32
CA LEU A 102 -0.89 5.60 -0.74
C LEU A 102 0.62 5.62 -1.01
N PRO A 103 1.35 4.54 -0.71
CA PRO A 103 2.73 4.41 -1.16
C PRO A 103 2.85 4.60 -2.68
N ALA A 104 3.94 5.20 -3.16
CA ALA A 104 4.15 5.46 -4.59
C ALA A 104 4.15 4.17 -5.45
N GLN A 105 4.47 3.04 -4.84
CA GLN A 105 4.49 1.71 -5.46
C GLN A 105 3.17 0.93 -5.31
N THR A 106 2.08 1.61 -4.97
CA THR A 106 0.77 0.97 -4.90
C THR A 106 0.32 0.49 -6.28
N LEU A 107 -0.10 -0.78 -6.35
CA LEU A 107 -0.62 -1.37 -7.58
C LEU A 107 -2.14 -1.22 -7.63
N ASP A 108 -2.70 -0.84 -8.77
CA ASP A 108 -4.13 -0.94 -9.01
C ASP A 108 -4.45 -2.30 -9.67
N ILE A 109 -5.20 -3.12 -8.94
CA ILE A 109 -5.57 -4.48 -9.37
C ILE A 109 -7.03 -4.53 -9.86
N THR A 110 -7.71 -3.39 -9.99
CA THR A 110 -9.11 -3.33 -10.43
C THR A 110 -9.32 -3.99 -11.79
N ASN A 111 -8.39 -3.78 -12.73
CA ASN A 111 -8.43 -4.44 -14.04
C ASN A 111 -8.17 -5.94 -13.98
N GLU A 112 -7.39 -6.42 -13.00
CA GLU A 112 -7.21 -7.85 -12.78
C GLU A 112 -8.48 -8.48 -12.21
N LEU A 113 -9.19 -7.77 -11.32
CA LEU A 113 -10.50 -8.21 -10.86
C LEU A 113 -11.51 -8.25 -12.00
N ARG A 114 -11.58 -7.21 -12.84
CA ARG A 114 -12.45 -7.17 -14.03
C ARG A 114 -12.15 -8.32 -14.99
N ALA A 115 -10.88 -8.57 -15.27
CA ALA A 115 -10.47 -9.69 -16.12
C ALA A 115 -10.90 -11.05 -15.55
N ALA A 116 -10.84 -11.24 -14.23
CA ALA A 116 -11.24 -12.49 -13.58
C ALA A 116 -12.74 -12.82 -13.74
N VAL A 117 -13.57 -11.79 -13.94
CA VAL A 117 -15.02 -11.92 -14.16
C VAL A 117 -15.43 -11.62 -15.59
N HIS A 118 -14.48 -11.62 -16.54
CA HIS A 118 -14.70 -11.38 -17.97
C HIS A 118 -15.37 -10.02 -18.30
N LEU A 119 -15.13 -9.00 -17.48
CA LEU A 119 -15.54 -7.63 -17.76
C LEU A 119 -14.52 -6.92 -18.67
N PRO A 120 -14.96 -5.93 -19.47
CA PRO A 120 -14.04 -5.08 -20.23
C PRO A 120 -13.04 -4.40 -19.29
N GLN A 121 -11.84 -4.08 -19.77
CA GLN A 121 -10.86 -3.35 -18.96
C GLN A 121 -11.28 -1.88 -18.81
N GLN A 122 -11.10 -1.34 -17.61
CA GLN A 122 -11.27 0.08 -17.35
C GLN A 122 -9.96 0.79 -17.72
N MET A 123 -10.02 1.86 -18.51
CA MET A 123 -8.85 2.71 -18.71
C MET A 123 -8.43 3.25 -17.34
N ALA A 124 -7.23 2.87 -16.89
CA ALA A 124 -6.65 3.43 -15.68
C ALA A 124 -6.53 4.94 -15.88
N VAL A 125 -7.19 5.71 -15.01
CA VAL A 125 -6.91 7.14 -14.90
C VAL A 125 -5.49 7.22 -14.34
N VAL A 126 -4.52 7.47 -15.22
CA VAL A 126 -3.14 7.77 -14.82
C VAL A 126 -3.24 8.90 -13.80
N PRO A 127 -2.70 8.74 -12.57
CA PRO A 127 -2.69 9.84 -11.63
C PRO A 127 -1.82 10.93 -12.24
N ASP A 128 -2.48 11.95 -12.78
CA ASP A 128 -1.84 13.13 -13.32
C ASP A 128 -1.03 13.73 -12.17
N SER A 129 0.28 13.62 -12.31
CA SER A 129 1.22 14.08 -11.30
C SER A 129 1.09 15.59 -11.24
N ALA A 130 0.56 16.09 -10.12
CA ALA A 130 0.61 17.48 -9.70
C ALA A 130 0.15 18.50 -10.77
N SER A 131 -1.14 18.80 -10.78
CA SER A 131 -1.60 20.11 -11.24
C SER A 131 -1.10 21.15 -10.23
N SER A 132 0.14 21.62 -10.45
CA SER A 132 0.66 22.82 -9.82
C SER A 132 -0.23 23.97 -10.29
N VAL A 133 -1.14 24.42 -9.42
CA VAL A 133 -1.84 25.68 -9.61
C VAL A 133 -0.76 26.75 -9.73
N PRO A 134 -0.58 27.43 -10.88
CA PRO A 134 0.27 28.59 -10.91
C PRO A 134 -0.42 29.64 -10.03
N ALA A 135 0.23 30.01 -8.93
CA ALA A 135 -0.18 31.15 -8.13
C ALA A 135 -0.20 32.38 -9.05
N GLY A 136 -1.40 32.76 -9.48
CA GLY A 136 -1.63 34.01 -10.20
C GLY A 136 -1.18 35.15 -9.30
N SER A 137 -0.06 35.77 -9.69
CA SER A 137 0.40 37.05 -9.16
C SER A 137 -0.54 38.15 -9.65
N GLY A 138 -1.73 38.22 -9.06
CA GLY A 138 -2.65 39.34 -9.23
C GLY A 138 -2.15 40.53 -8.41
N THR A 139 -1.49 41.47 -9.09
CA THR A 139 -1.09 42.78 -8.57
C THR A 139 -2.32 43.53 -8.02
N PRO A 140 -2.28 44.16 -6.83
CA PRO A 140 -3.41 44.94 -6.34
C PRO A 140 -3.41 46.28 -7.09
N THR A 141 -4.26 46.42 -8.11
CA THR A 141 -4.52 47.74 -8.71
C THR A 141 -5.62 48.40 -7.91
N GLY A 142 -5.23 49.32 -7.02
CA GLY A 142 -6.14 50.28 -6.44
C GLY A 142 -6.50 51.40 -7.43
N GLY A 143 -7.54 52.17 -7.09
CA GLY A 143 -7.70 53.55 -7.55
C GLY A 143 -8.94 53.83 -8.39
N GLN A 144 -9.94 54.42 -7.73
CA GLN A 144 -10.77 55.55 -8.15
C GLN A 144 -11.03 55.76 -9.65
N GLN A 145 -12.30 55.75 -10.08
CA GLN A 145 -13.19 56.92 -10.18
C GLN A 145 -14.59 56.47 -10.60
#